data_AF-A0AAD7I1F3-F1
#
_entry.id   AF-A0AAD7I1F3-F1
#
_cell.length_a   1.000
_cell.length_b   1.000
_cell.length_c   1.000
_cell.angle_alpha   90.00
_cell.angle_beta   90.00
_cell.angle_gamma   90.00
#
_symmetry.space_group_name_H-M   'P 1'
#
loop_
_entity.id
_entity.type
_entity.pdbx_description
1 polymer ?
#
loop_
_entity_poly.entity_id
_entity_poly.type
_entity_poly.pdbx_seq_one_letter_code
_entity_poly.pdbx_strand_id
1 'polypeptide(L)' 'SRGRKWQTEEGRAIIKQIVVKKVPQWTGGLRDWQVTVIAWILDGEDVLCITATGDGKSALFAVPIL' A
#
# COMPACT_ATOMS: atom_id res chain seq x y z
N SER A 1 -1.42 21.62 6.32
CA SER A 1 -2.17 20.37 6.04
C SER A 1 -1.15 19.28 5.77
N ARG A 2 -1.34 18.05 6.28
CA ARG A 2 -0.57 16.91 5.75
C ARG A 2 -1.09 16.67 4.34
N GLY A 3 -0.27 16.92 3.33
CA GLY A 3 -0.66 16.77 1.93
C GLY A 3 -0.91 15.30 1.61
N ARG A 4 -1.95 15.01 0.83
CA ARG A 4 -2.28 13.65 0.36
C ARG A 4 -1.34 13.21 -0.77
N LYS A 5 -0.06 13.07 -0.45
CA LYS A 5 1.01 12.79 -1.44
C LYS A 5 0.83 11.40 -2.04
N TRP A 6 0.54 10.42 -1.21
CA TRP A 6 0.53 9.02 -1.63
C TRP A 6 -0.80 8.59 -2.25
N GLN A 7 -1.87 9.35 -1.97
CA GLN A 7 -3.18 9.09 -2.54
C GLN A 7 -3.36 9.56 -3.99
N THR A 8 -2.43 10.36 -4.55
CA THR A 8 -2.46 10.75 -5.97
C THR A 8 -2.18 9.57 -6.90
N GLU A 9 -2.47 9.71 -8.18
CA GLU A 9 -2.17 8.67 -9.18
C GLU A 9 -0.67 8.38 -9.25
N GLU A 10 0.17 9.42 -9.22
CA GLU A 10 1.62 9.30 -9.23
C GLU A 10 2.13 8.63 -7.94
N GLY A 11 1.60 9.01 -6.77
CA GLY A 11 1.95 8.39 -5.49
C GLY A 11 1.64 6.89 -5.49
N ARG A 12 0.45 6.50 -5.98
CA ARG A 12 0.06 5.10 -6.11
C ARG A 12 0.91 4.34 -7.12
N ALA A 13 1.28 4.97 -8.24
CA ALA A 13 2.18 4.38 -9.22
C ALA A 13 3.56 4.09 -8.62
N ILE A 14 4.11 5.02 -7.82
CA ILE A 14 5.39 4.83 -7.12
C ILE A 14 5.28 3.68 -6.10
N ILE A 15 4.21 3.60 -5.31
CA ILE A 15 3.99 2.46 -4.38
C ILE A 15 4.05 1.13 -5.13
N LYS A 16 3.32 1.02 -6.26
CA LYS A 16 3.32 -0.19 -7.10
C LYS A 16 4.74 -0.51 -7.62
N GLN A 17 5.48 0.49 -8.10
CA GLN A 17 6.85 0.31 -8.58
C GLN A 17 7.83 -0.15 -7.50
N ILE A 18 7.74 0.42 -6.29
CA ILE A 18 8.57 0.02 -5.14
C ILE A 18 8.34 -1.45 -4.81
N VAL A 19 7.07 -1.88 -4.73
CA VAL A 19 6.75 -3.28 -4.42
C VAL A 19 7.29 -4.23 -5.49
N VAL A 20 7.12 -3.92 -6.77
CA VAL A 20 7.68 -4.74 -7.86
C VAL A 20 9.20 -4.85 -7.74
N LYS A 21 9.88 -3.76 -7.40
CA LYS A 21 11.35 -3.74 -7.27
C LYS A 21 11.87 -4.45 -6.02
N LYS A 22 11.17 -4.31 -4.89
CA LYS A 22 11.63 -4.77 -3.57
C LYS A 22 11.13 -6.16 -3.20
N VAL A 23 10.00 -6.59 -3.78
CA VAL A 23 9.33 -7.85 -3.48
C VAL A 23 9.03 -8.61 -4.79
N PRO A 24 10.06 -8.99 -5.56
CA PRO A 24 9.89 -9.57 -6.90
C PRO A 24 9.12 -10.89 -6.90
N GLN A 25 9.02 -11.58 -5.76
CA GLN A 25 8.20 -12.79 -5.60
C GLN A 25 6.68 -12.53 -5.61
N TRP A 26 6.24 -11.27 -5.47
CA TRP A 26 4.82 -10.89 -5.62
C TRP A 26 4.52 -10.59 -7.09
N THR A 27 4.41 -11.64 -7.91
CA THR A 27 4.27 -11.53 -9.37
C THR A 27 3.00 -10.79 -9.82
N GLY A 28 1.92 -10.85 -9.03
CA GLY A 28 0.69 -10.09 -9.24
C GLY A 28 0.69 -8.68 -8.66
N GLY A 29 1.77 -8.28 -7.97
CA GLY A 29 1.86 -7.01 -7.26
C GLY A 29 0.82 -6.86 -6.14
N LEU A 30 0.45 -5.60 -5.87
CA LEU A 30 -0.59 -5.25 -4.90
C LEU A 30 -1.97 -5.22 -5.56
N ARG A 31 -3.00 -5.63 -4.80
CA ARG A 31 -4.40 -5.38 -5.12
C ARG A 31 -4.72 -3.88 -4.95
N ASP A 32 -5.67 -3.35 -5.70
CA ASP A 32 -5.96 -1.90 -5.68
C ASP A 32 -6.44 -1.39 -4.32
N TRP A 33 -7.17 -2.22 -3.56
CA TRP A 33 -7.58 -1.87 -2.20
C TRP A 33 -6.38 -1.77 -1.25
N GLN A 34 -5.36 -2.64 -1.42
CA GLN A 34 -4.14 -2.58 -0.61
C GLN A 34 -3.38 -1.28 -0.90
N VAL A 35 -3.25 -0.92 -2.18
CA VAL A 35 -2.60 0.34 -2.59
C VAL A 35 -3.31 1.55 -1.99
N THR A 36 -4.64 1.55 -2.02
CA THR A 36 -5.46 2.63 -1.43
C THR A 36 -5.20 2.78 0.06
N VAL A 37 -5.21 1.68 0.80
CA VAL A 37 -5.00 1.70 2.25
C VAL A 37 -3.54 2.02 2.62
N ILE A 38 -2.57 1.49 1.88
CA ILE A 38 -1.14 1.81 2.05
C ILE A 38 -0.90 3.31 1.82
N ALA A 39 -1.55 3.92 0.84
CA ALA A 39 -1.45 5.36 0.61
C ALA A 39 -1.95 6.18 1.80
N TRP A 40 -3.07 5.79 2.43
CA TRP A 40 -3.55 6.42 3.67
C TRP A 40 -2.51 6.33 4.80
N ILE A 41 -1.95 5.14 5.00
CA ILE A 41 -0.92 4.91 6.04
C ILE A 41 0.32 5.77 5.78
N LEU A 42 0.79 5.84 4.53
CA LEU A 42 1.97 6.63 4.16
C LEU A 42 1.75 8.14 4.25
N ASP A 43 0.51 8.62 4.13
CA ASP A 43 0.11 10.01 4.41
C ASP A 43 -0.08 10.25 5.93
N GLY A 44 0.11 9.22 6.76
CA GLY A 44 0.05 9.29 8.22
C GLY A 44 -1.36 9.25 8.79
N GLU A 45 -2.30 8.62 8.08
CA GLU A 45 -3.65 8.33 8.58
C GLU A 45 -3.66 7.03 9.42
N ASP A 46 -4.40 7.03 10.53
CA ASP A 46 -4.63 5.83 11.34
C ASP A 46 -5.71 4.95 10.68
N VAL A 47 -5.44 3.65 10.52
CA VAL A 47 -6.32 2.73 9.78
C VAL A 47 -6.73 1.52 10.63
N LEU A 48 -8.04 1.27 10.68
CA LEU A 48 -8.61 -0.04 11.08
C LEU A 48 -9.07 -0.79 9.82
N CYS A 49 -8.37 -1.86 9.46
CA CYS A 49 -8.74 -2.71 8.32
C CYS A 49 -9.32 -4.04 8.79
N ILE A 50 -10.56 -4.35 8.38
CA ILE A 50 -11.23 -5.63 8.65
C ILE A 50 -11.40 -6.36 7.32
N THR A 51 -10.74 -7.50 7.16
CA THR A 51 -10.90 -8.39 6.00
C THR A 51 -10.66 -9.85 6.40
N ALA A 52 -11.10 -10.78 5.54
CA ALA A 52 -10.96 -12.20 5.74
C ALA A 52 -9.50 -12.65 5.95
N THR A 53 -9.32 -13.78 6.61
CA THR A 53 -8.02 -14.46 6.67
C THR A 53 -7.61 -14.93 5.27
N GLY A 54 -6.33 -14.82 4.95
CA GLY A 54 -5.81 -15.12 3.60
C GLY A 54 -5.98 -14.00 2.57
N ASP A 55 -6.69 -12.91 2.90
CA ASP A 55 -6.97 -11.84 1.93
C ASP A 55 -5.76 -10.94 1.62
N GLY A 56 -4.63 -11.13 2.30
CA GLY A 56 -3.39 -10.39 2.06
C GLY A 56 -3.25 -9.09 2.86
N LYS A 57 -4.01 -8.92 3.95
CA LYS A 57 -3.91 -7.74 4.85
C LYS A 57 -2.51 -7.47 5.42
N SER A 58 -1.61 -8.47 5.46
CA SER A 58 -0.25 -8.26 5.95
C SER A 58 0.56 -7.26 5.10
N ALA A 59 0.19 -7.05 3.84
CA ALA A 59 0.81 -6.03 3.00
C ALA A 59 0.66 -4.61 3.58
N LEU A 60 -0.40 -4.35 4.35
CA LEU A 60 -0.70 -3.01 4.87
C LEU A 60 0.34 -2.48 5.87
N PHE A 61 1.02 -3.36 6.60
CA PHE A 61 2.11 -2.96 7.49
C PHE A 61 3.49 -3.34 6.96
N ALA A 62 3.58 -4.31 6.03
CA ALA A 62 4.85 -4.72 5.43
C ALA A 62 5.35 -3.76 4.34
N VAL A 63 4.46 -3.15 3.55
CA VAL A 63 4.84 -2.22 2.47
C VAL A 63 5.30 -0.86 3.00
N PRO A 64 4.65 -0.22 4.00
CA PRO A 64 5.07 1.09 4.49
C PRO A 64 6.49 1.15 5.08
N ILE A 65 7.12 0.01 5.39
CA ILE A 65 8.47 -0.07 5.95
C ILE A 65 9.57 -0.33 4.90
N LEU A 66 9.22 -0.44 3.61
CA LEU A 66 10.15 -0.67 2.48
C LEU A 66 10.85 0.63 2.03
#